data_AF-A0A6J2TYR4-F1
#
_entry.id   AF-A0A6J2TYR4-F1
#
_cell.length_a   1.000
_cell.length_b   1.000
_cell.length_c   1.000
_cell.angle_alpha   90.00
_cell.angle_beta   90.00
_cell.angle_gamma   90.00
#
_symmetry.space_group_name_H-M   'P 1'
#
loop_
_entity.id
_entity.type
_entity.pdbx_description
1 polymer ?
#
loop_
_entity_poly.entity_id
_entity_poly.type
_entity_poly.pdbx_seq_one_letter_code
_entity_poly.pdbx_strand_id
1 'polypeptide(L)'
;MLLFNGTSFCLKVCLTLCVINSGFALRQDSSKSYGQLLHHINGLLDILSCELKLNANAKFALLLGEFLIKQKMRHVEPTRYENQVYYHLLHRTGNIRRKAQDSDISGLQKEILDNAFQRNVLLLPPSLKYGALNANAEYEKLAINYESFVNEGMPNRTVSDQCMRDIVAMPNCKLNLGCMDLLTTEAPTYGYQRTHQLILLYMLEHNECAPHLGPLQLYELLAKTFCNEVLREQNAIRSLGLPLKYRDLYLEQATICGLFGYNEFLNWHNVVEVSSWFDEARTSQISNRHLNDLALVFYINALLLLD
;
A
#
# COMPACT_ATOMS: atom_id res chain seq x y z
N MET A 1 8.58 -5.21 -2.94
CA MET A 1 9.44 -5.08 -4.15
C MET A 1 8.61 -4.62 -5.35
N LEU A 2 7.98 -3.45 -5.25
CA LEU A 2 7.51 -2.71 -6.42
C LEU A 2 8.73 -2.03 -7.06
N LEU A 3 8.94 -2.36 -8.33
CA LEU A 3 9.73 -1.70 -9.37
C LEU A 3 11.08 -1.00 -9.00
N PHE A 4 12.17 -1.76 -8.75
CA PHE A 4 13.57 -1.27 -8.58
C PHE A 4 14.21 -0.80 -9.92
N ASN A 5 15.28 0.03 -10.00
CA ASN A 5 16.33 0.47 -9.05
C ASN A 5 16.90 1.84 -9.51
N GLY A 6 17.27 2.75 -8.60
CA GLY A 6 17.90 4.03 -8.98
C GLY A 6 18.66 4.68 -7.83
N THR A 7 19.99 4.64 -7.89
CA THR A 7 20.89 5.29 -6.93
C THR A 7 20.97 6.80 -7.20
N SER A 8 20.69 7.65 -6.20
CA SER A 8 21.31 8.97 -6.13
C SER A 8 21.22 9.56 -4.72
N PHE A 9 22.39 10.02 -4.25
CA PHE A 9 22.64 10.80 -3.06
C PHE A 9 21.85 12.11 -3.05
N CYS A 10 21.20 12.45 -1.93
CA CYS A 10 21.04 13.84 -1.50
C CYS A 10 20.59 13.91 -0.03
N LEU A 11 21.53 13.75 0.91
CA LEU A 11 21.26 13.92 2.34
C LEU A 11 22.30 14.83 2.99
N LYS A 12 22.40 16.10 2.55
CA LYS A 12 23.27 17.08 3.23
C LYS A 12 22.74 18.52 3.36
N VAL A 13 21.53 18.88 2.92
CA VAL A 13 21.13 20.32 2.97
C VAL A 13 19.82 20.61 3.74
N CYS A 14 18.98 19.62 4.08
CA CYS A 14 17.71 19.91 4.78
C CYS A 14 17.73 19.79 6.31
N LEU A 15 18.85 19.37 6.92
CA LEU A 15 18.87 18.96 8.34
C LEU A 15 19.08 20.08 9.38
N THR A 16 19.10 21.36 8.99
CA THR A 16 19.42 22.46 9.93
C THR A 16 18.22 23.22 10.53
N LEU A 17 16.98 22.75 10.40
CA LEU A 17 15.82 23.46 10.98
C LEU A 17 14.80 22.66 11.79
N CYS A 18 15.01 21.38 12.10
CA CYS A 18 14.08 20.63 12.96
C CYS A 18 14.77 20.17 14.26
N VAL A 19 14.49 20.90 15.33
CA VAL A 19 15.02 20.69 16.69
C VAL A 19 13.83 20.53 17.66
N ILE A 20 13.84 19.42 18.42
CA ILE A 20 13.24 19.16 19.77
C ILE A 20 11.69 19.01 19.80
N ASN A 21 11.03 18.00 20.41
CA ASN A 21 11.20 17.45 21.75
C ASN A 21 10.52 16.07 21.99
N SER A 22 11.13 15.35 22.96
CA SER A 22 10.73 14.28 23.89
C SER A 22 9.36 13.57 23.86
N GLY A 23 9.44 12.27 24.13
CA GLY A 23 8.30 11.36 24.31
C GLY A 23 7.68 11.33 25.70
N PHE A 24 6.57 10.59 25.79
CA PHE A 24 6.04 9.92 26.97
C PHE A 24 4.94 8.96 26.50
N ALA A 25 4.96 7.72 26.98
CA ALA A 25 3.87 6.77 26.80
C ALA A 25 2.66 7.20 27.64
N LEU A 26 1.44 7.15 27.08
CA LEU A 26 0.15 6.95 27.78
C LEU A 26 -1.03 7.09 26.79
N ARG A 27 -1.96 6.12 26.89
CA ARG A 27 -3.39 6.12 26.48
C ARG A 27 -3.77 7.14 25.39
N GLN A 28 -3.87 6.65 24.15
CA GLN A 28 -4.16 7.45 22.95
C GLN A 28 -5.56 8.09 23.02
N ASP A 29 -5.56 9.41 23.17
CA ASP A 29 -6.66 10.31 22.84
C ASP A 29 -6.77 10.33 21.29
N SER A 30 -7.95 10.06 20.73
CA SER A 30 -8.16 9.93 19.27
C SER A 30 -7.67 11.17 18.51
N SER A 31 -7.78 12.35 19.11
CA SER A 31 -7.26 13.61 18.57
C SER A 31 -5.72 13.61 18.39
N LYS A 32 -4.98 12.96 19.30
CA LYS A 32 -3.52 12.82 19.23
C LYS A 32 -3.12 11.80 18.19
N SER A 33 -3.87 10.70 18.07
CA SER A 33 -3.60 9.64 17.10
C SER A 33 -3.81 10.13 15.65
N TYR A 34 -4.87 10.90 15.40
CA TYR A 34 -5.13 11.52 14.10
C TYR A 34 -4.03 12.53 13.71
N GLY A 35 -3.60 13.37 14.67
CA GLY A 35 -2.49 14.32 14.47
C GLY A 35 -1.16 13.63 14.16
N GLN A 36 -0.87 12.49 14.78
CA GLN A 36 0.33 11.68 14.50
C GLN A 36 0.33 11.12 13.07
N LEU A 37 -0.79 10.56 12.61
CA LEU A 37 -0.91 10.07 11.22
C LEU A 37 -0.68 11.20 10.22
N LEU A 38 -1.28 12.37 10.45
CA LEU A 38 -1.05 13.55 9.61
C LEU A 38 0.40 14.01 9.61
N HIS A 39 1.08 13.95 10.76
CA HIS A 39 2.49 14.28 10.83
C HIS A 39 3.33 13.32 9.97
N HIS A 40 3.08 12.01 10.05
CA HIS A 40 3.78 11.01 9.24
C HIS A 40 3.52 11.19 7.74
N ILE A 41 2.25 11.37 7.35
CA ILE A 41 1.87 11.60 5.94
C ILE A 41 2.57 12.86 5.40
N ASN A 42 2.51 13.96 6.14
CA ASN A 42 3.15 15.20 5.69
C ASN A 42 4.67 15.07 5.58
N GLY A 43 5.33 14.39 6.52
CA GLY A 43 6.77 14.13 6.46
C GLY A 43 7.18 13.29 5.24
N LEU A 44 6.37 12.28 4.87
CA LEU A 44 6.60 11.49 3.65
C LEU A 44 6.37 12.34 2.38
N LEU A 45 5.33 13.17 2.36
CA LEU A 45 5.09 14.10 1.26
C LEU A 45 6.17 15.19 1.16
N ASP A 46 6.77 15.62 2.27
CA ASP A 46 7.94 16.52 2.28
C ASP A 46 9.11 15.87 1.55
N ILE A 47 9.45 14.63 1.92
CA ILE A 47 10.52 13.85 1.26
C ILE A 47 10.28 13.76 -0.25
N LEU A 48 9.07 13.35 -0.66
CA LEU A 48 8.73 13.23 -2.08
C LEU A 48 8.75 14.58 -2.81
N SER A 49 8.35 15.67 -2.14
CA SER A 49 8.37 17.01 -2.74
C SER A 49 9.77 17.56 -3.01
N CYS A 50 10.77 17.05 -2.29
CA CYS A 50 12.18 17.39 -2.51
C CYS A 50 12.81 16.62 -3.68
N GLU A 51 12.15 15.58 -4.20
CA GLU A 51 12.67 14.78 -5.31
C GLU A 51 12.36 15.45 -6.67
N LEU A 52 13.39 15.69 -7.47
CA LEU A 52 13.24 16.25 -8.82
C LEU A 52 12.64 15.24 -9.82
N LYS A 53 12.82 13.94 -9.55
CA LYS A 53 12.30 12.86 -10.40
C LYS A 53 11.66 11.79 -9.53
N LEU A 54 10.42 11.42 -9.85
CA LEU A 54 9.70 10.37 -9.16
C LEU A 54 9.76 9.07 -9.95
N ASN A 55 10.04 7.97 -9.25
CA ASN A 55 9.96 6.63 -9.79
C ASN A 55 8.51 6.14 -9.90
N ALA A 56 8.32 4.99 -10.53
CA ALA A 56 6.99 4.41 -10.74
C ALA A 56 6.25 4.14 -9.42
N ASN A 57 6.94 3.72 -8.36
CA ASN A 57 6.34 3.40 -7.06
C ASN A 57 5.81 4.64 -6.36
N ALA A 58 6.63 5.68 -6.26
CA ALA A 58 6.24 6.95 -5.66
C ALA A 58 5.02 7.53 -6.38
N LYS A 59 5.01 7.48 -7.73
CA LYS A 59 3.83 7.90 -8.50
C LYS A 59 2.61 7.03 -8.24
N PHE A 60 2.76 5.72 -8.22
CA PHE A 60 1.67 4.78 -7.92
C PHE A 60 1.11 5.00 -6.51
N ALA A 61 1.97 5.21 -5.50
CA ALA A 61 1.58 5.51 -4.13
C ALA A 61 0.80 6.83 -4.02
N LEU A 62 1.24 7.88 -4.73
CA LEU A 62 0.52 9.15 -4.79
C LEU A 62 -0.85 9.01 -5.48
N LEU A 63 -0.93 8.23 -6.57
CA LEU A 63 -2.19 7.92 -7.27
C LEU A 63 -3.17 7.16 -6.37
N LEU A 64 -2.70 6.10 -5.72
CA LEU A 64 -3.50 5.28 -4.83
C LEU A 64 -3.94 6.07 -3.59
N GLY A 65 -3.06 6.89 -3.00
CA GLY A 65 -3.42 7.78 -1.89
C GLY A 65 -4.51 8.79 -2.26
N GLU A 66 -4.41 9.43 -3.44
CA GLU A 66 -5.49 10.30 -3.93
C GLU A 66 -6.80 9.54 -4.14
N PHE A 67 -6.72 8.34 -4.70
CA PHE A 67 -7.88 7.49 -4.95
C PHE A 67 -8.60 7.14 -3.64
N LEU A 68 -7.87 6.71 -2.61
CA LEU A 68 -8.43 6.37 -1.30
C LEU A 68 -9.15 7.57 -0.66
N ILE A 69 -8.54 8.77 -0.71
CA ILE A 69 -9.16 9.98 -0.17
C ILE A 69 -10.45 10.32 -0.93
N LYS A 70 -10.42 10.28 -2.27
CA LYS A 70 -11.61 10.54 -3.11
C LYS A 70 -12.71 9.52 -2.85
N GLN A 71 -12.35 8.24 -2.68
CA GLN A 71 -13.28 7.17 -2.32
C GLN A 71 -13.95 7.43 -0.97
N LYS A 72 -13.18 7.77 0.07
CA LYS A 72 -13.72 8.14 1.38
C LYS A 72 -14.69 9.31 1.28
N MET A 73 -14.28 10.41 0.64
CA MET A 73 -15.12 11.61 0.48
C MET A 73 -16.40 11.37 -0.32
N ARG A 74 -16.42 10.36 -1.20
CA ARG A 74 -17.61 10.01 -1.98
C ARG A 74 -18.67 9.28 -1.15
N HIS A 75 -18.24 8.44 -0.21
CA HIS A 75 -19.13 7.53 0.51
C HIS A 75 -19.40 7.94 1.96
N VAL A 76 -18.53 8.73 2.57
CA VAL A 76 -18.65 9.20 3.95
C VAL A 76 -18.54 10.71 3.95
N GLU A 77 -19.57 11.40 4.45
CA GLU A 77 -19.56 12.85 4.57
C GLU A 77 -18.50 13.27 5.61
N PRO A 78 -17.43 13.98 5.20
CA PRO A 78 -16.38 14.38 6.13
C PRO A 78 -16.86 15.54 7.01
N THR A 79 -16.39 15.59 8.25
CA THR A 79 -16.48 16.79 9.08
C THR A 79 -15.77 17.96 8.40
N ARG A 80 -16.07 19.19 8.85
CA ARG A 80 -15.39 20.39 8.33
C ARG A 80 -13.86 20.30 8.43
N TYR A 81 -13.35 19.73 9.52
CA TYR A 81 -11.91 19.58 9.74
C TYR A 81 -11.31 18.52 8.80
N GLU A 82 -11.91 17.33 8.72
CA GLU A 82 -11.47 16.28 7.79
C GLU A 82 -11.50 16.76 6.35
N ASN A 83 -12.54 17.51 5.96
CA ASN A 83 -12.65 18.06 4.61
C ASN A 83 -11.45 18.97 4.26
N GLN A 84 -11.05 19.86 5.19
CA GLN A 84 -9.86 20.71 5.01
C GLN A 84 -8.59 19.87 4.88
N VAL A 85 -8.43 18.86 5.73
CA VAL A 85 -7.30 17.94 5.69
C VAL A 85 -7.24 17.20 4.35
N TYR A 86 -8.34 16.62 3.91
CA TYR A 86 -8.41 15.85 2.67
C TYR A 86 -8.13 16.71 1.44
N TYR A 87 -8.70 17.92 1.36
CA TYR A 87 -8.37 18.86 0.28
C TYR A 87 -6.89 19.27 0.29
N HIS A 88 -6.32 19.52 1.47
CA HIS A 88 -4.90 19.84 1.58
C HIS A 88 -4.02 18.69 1.08
N LEU A 89 -4.30 17.46 1.50
CA LEU A 89 -3.56 16.26 1.05
C LEU A 89 -3.70 16.06 -0.46
N LEU A 90 -4.93 16.12 -1.01
CA LEU A 90 -5.17 15.99 -2.46
C LEU A 90 -4.42 17.07 -3.26
N HIS A 91 -4.48 18.33 -2.82
CA HIS A 91 -3.78 19.42 -3.47
C HIS A 91 -2.26 19.23 -3.43
N ARG A 92 -1.72 18.80 -2.29
CA ARG A 92 -0.29 18.57 -2.09
C ARG A 92 0.22 17.41 -2.95
N THR A 93 -0.48 16.28 -2.95
CA THR A 93 -0.16 15.12 -3.79
C THR A 93 -0.20 15.47 -5.27
N GLY A 94 -1.24 16.19 -5.73
CA GLY A 94 -1.34 16.65 -7.11
C GLY A 94 -0.22 17.62 -7.51
N ASN A 95 0.24 18.48 -6.59
CA ASN A 95 1.37 19.37 -6.85
C ASN A 95 2.70 18.64 -6.99
N ILE A 96 2.96 17.64 -6.13
CA ILE A 96 4.16 16.80 -6.21
C ILE A 96 4.20 16.09 -7.57
N ARG A 97 3.08 15.45 -7.96
CA ARG A 97 2.97 14.75 -9.25
C ARG A 97 3.20 15.65 -10.46
N ARG A 98 2.66 16.87 -10.46
CA ARG A 98 2.81 17.82 -11.59
C ARG A 98 4.21 18.40 -11.74
N LYS A 99 4.92 18.59 -10.63
CA LYS A 99 6.26 19.20 -10.62
C LYS A 99 7.37 18.19 -10.90
N ALA A 100 7.17 16.93 -10.51
CA ALA A 100 8.15 15.90 -10.69
C ALA A 100 8.29 15.49 -12.17
N GLN A 101 9.54 15.31 -12.61
CA GLN A 101 9.81 14.65 -13.87
C GLN A 101 9.74 13.12 -13.71
N ASP A 102 9.51 12.42 -14.81
CA ASP A 102 9.56 10.96 -14.85
C ASP A 102 11.02 10.50 -14.68
N SER A 103 11.33 9.67 -13.67
CA SER A 103 12.62 8.96 -13.61
C SER A 103 12.51 7.59 -14.28
N ASP A 104 13.21 7.37 -15.39
CA ASP A 104 13.45 6.05 -16.00
C ASP A 104 12.22 5.11 -15.97
N ILE A 105 11.04 5.67 -16.28
CA ILE A 105 9.76 4.96 -16.29
C ILE A 105 9.63 4.31 -17.67
N SER A 106 9.45 2.99 -17.71
CA SER A 106 9.26 2.28 -18.97
C SER A 106 7.93 2.70 -19.64
N GLY A 107 7.82 2.50 -20.96
CA GLY A 107 6.57 2.80 -21.67
C GLY A 107 5.36 2.08 -21.09
N LEU A 108 5.53 0.81 -20.68
CA LEU A 108 4.51 0.00 -20.02
C LEU A 108 4.09 0.61 -18.66
N GLN A 109 5.06 0.98 -17.83
CA GLN A 109 4.79 1.59 -16.53
C GLN A 109 4.08 2.93 -16.67
N LYS A 110 4.44 3.72 -17.69
CA LYS A 110 3.76 4.98 -17.98
C LYS A 110 2.30 4.76 -18.34
N GLU A 111 2.00 3.78 -19.19
CA GLU A 111 0.63 3.42 -19.55
C GLU A 111 -0.20 3.00 -18.33
N ILE A 112 0.40 2.23 -17.42
CA ILE A 112 -0.25 1.86 -16.14
C ILE A 112 -0.53 3.13 -15.32
N LEU A 113 0.48 3.97 -15.08
CA LEU A 113 0.38 5.14 -14.21
C LEU A 113 -0.57 6.23 -14.75
N ASP A 114 -0.71 6.34 -16.07
CA ASP A 114 -1.62 7.32 -16.69
C ASP A 114 -3.10 6.94 -16.51
N ASN A 115 -3.41 5.66 -16.22
CA ASN A 115 -4.78 5.16 -16.14
C ASN A 115 -5.16 4.62 -14.74
N ALA A 116 -4.23 4.00 -14.01
CA ALA A 116 -4.45 3.36 -12.72
C ALA A 116 -5.10 4.33 -11.72
N PHE A 117 -6.30 3.98 -11.24
CA PHE A 117 -7.10 4.77 -10.31
C PHE A 117 -7.39 6.21 -10.76
N GLN A 118 -7.31 6.52 -12.05
CA GLN A 118 -7.65 7.83 -12.62
C GLN A 118 -8.78 7.76 -13.64
N ARG A 119 -8.86 6.67 -14.41
CA ARG A 119 -9.87 6.47 -15.47
C ARG A 119 -10.58 5.13 -15.28
N ASN A 120 -11.84 5.07 -15.71
CA ASN A 120 -12.63 3.84 -15.71
C ASN A 120 -12.67 3.18 -14.32
N VAL A 121 -12.87 4.01 -13.29
CA VAL A 121 -12.74 3.61 -11.88
C VAL A 121 -14.11 3.43 -11.26
N LEU A 122 -14.30 2.30 -10.59
CA LEU A 122 -15.41 2.04 -9.70
C LEU A 122 -15.00 2.40 -8.26
N LEU A 123 -15.77 3.28 -7.62
CA LEU A 123 -15.59 3.60 -6.20
C LEU A 123 -16.45 2.66 -5.36
N LEU A 124 -15.82 2.04 -4.35
CA LEU A 124 -16.48 1.15 -3.41
C LEU A 124 -16.52 1.77 -2.02
N PRO A 125 -17.56 1.51 -1.21
CA PRO A 125 -17.64 2.05 0.14
C PRO A 125 -16.48 1.48 0.99
N PRO A 126 -15.61 2.34 1.53
CA PRO A 126 -14.53 1.88 2.39
C PRO A 126 -15.11 1.36 3.71
N SER A 127 -14.64 0.22 4.18
CA SER A 127 -15.10 -0.39 5.42
C SER A 127 -13.98 -1.14 6.13
N LEU A 128 -14.01 -1.12 7.46
CA LEU A 128 -13.10 -1.89 8.31
C LEU A 128 -13.79 -3.18 8.75
N LYS A 129 -13.11 -4.30 8.55
CA LYS A 129 -13.59 -5.67 8.76
C LYS A 129 -12.84 -6.26 9.95
N TYR A 130 -13.56 -6.49 11.04
CA TYR A 130 -13.00 -7.02 12.28
C TYR A 130 -13.17 -8.53 12.37
N GLY A 131 -12.09 -9.25 12.69
CA GLY A 131 -12.12 -10.70 12.90
C GLY A 131 -12.56 -11.48 11.66
N ALA A 132 -12.32 -10.92 10.47
CA ALA A 132 -12.75 -11.52 9.21
C ALA A 132 -11.80 -12.64 8.75
N LEU A 133 -10.58 -12.65 9.28
CA LEU A 133 -9.50 -13.56 8.92
C LEU A 133 -9.21 -14.57 10.03
N ASN A 134 -8.64 -15.71 9.66
CA ASN A 134 -8.23 -16.75 10.59
C ASN A 134 -6.88 -16.40 11.23
N ALA A 135 -6.92 -15.64 12.32
CA ALA A 135 -5.72 -15.28 13.08
C ALA A 135 -5.02 -16.48 13.76
N ASN A 136 -5.71 -17.62 13.88
CA ASN A 136 -5.21 -18.83 14.56
C ASN A 136 -4.68 -19.89 13.60
N ALA A 137 -4.46 -19.56 12.33
CA ALA A 137 -3.89 -20.50 11.37
C ALA A 137 -2.47 -20.96 11.80
N GLU A 138 -2.19 -22.26 11.72
CA GLU A 138 -0.85 -22.82 12.01
C GLU A 138 0.21 -22.15 11.12
N TYR A 139 1.19 -21.48 11.73
CA TYR A 139 2.26 -20.76 11.01
C TYR A 139 3.66 -21.26 11.37
N GLU A 140 3.79 -22.11 12.39
CA GLU A 140 5.06 -22.57 12.94
C GLU A 140 5.87 -23.35 11.91
N LYS A 141 5.21 -24.23 11.14
CA LYS A 141 5.84 -24.97 10.04
C LYS A 141 6.32 -24.05 8.92
N LEU A 142 5.56 -22.99 8.65
CA LEU A 142 5.93 -21.99 7.66
C LEU A 142 7.15 -21.18 8.13
N ALA A 143 7.16 -20.77 9.40
CA ALA A 143 8.25 -19.99 9.99
C ALA A 143 9.62 -20.70 9.87
N ILE A 144 9.67 -22.02 10.08
CA ILE A 144 10.90 -22.82 9.98
C ILE A 144 11.56 -22.69 8.60
N ASN A 145 10.76 -22.64 7.53
CA ASN A 145 11.23 -22.68 6.15
C ASN A 145 10.93 -21.39 5.37
N TYR A 146 10.53 -20.31 6.05
CA TYR A 146 9.98 -19.12 5.39
C TYR A 146 10.94 -18.51 4.38
N GLU A 147 12.24 -18.53 4.67
CA GLU A 147 13.28 -18.03 3.77
C GLU A 147 13.31 -18.75 2.41
N SER A 148 12.94 -20.03 2.37
CA SER A 148 12.85 -20.78 1.11
C SER A 148 11.59 -20.46 0.31
N PHE A 149 10.54 -19.94 0.97
CA PHE A 149 9.23 -19.74 0.36
C PHE A 149 8.92 -18.29 0.00
N VAL A 150 9.58 -17.29 0.61
CA VAL A 150 9.23 -15.85 0.54
C VAL A 150 9.13 -15.25 -0.87
N ASN A 151 9.59 -15.96 -1.91
CA ASN A 151 9.47 -15.54 -3.31
C ASN A 151 8.88 -16.64 -4.22
N GLU A 152 8.24 -17.65 -3.67
CA GLU A 152 7.65 -18.74 -4.45
C GLU A 152 6.27 -18.34 -4.99
N GLY A 153 5.99 -18.80 -6.21
CA GLY A 153 4.69 -18.65 -6.87
C GLY A 153 4.70 -17.65 -8.02
N MET A 154 3.50 -17.17 -8.36
CA MET A 154 3.23 -16.28 -9.49
C MET A 154 2.27 -15.16 -9.07
N PRO A 155 2.31 -13.98 -9.73
CA PRO A 155 3.15 -13.63 -10.87
C PRO A 155 4.52 -13.09 -10.49
N ASN A 156 5.49 -13.23 -11.39
CA ASN A 156 6.69 -12.39 -11.33
C ASN A 156 6.38 -10.95 -11.75
N ARG A 157 7.33 -10.03 -11.52
CA ARG A 157 7.19 -8.60 -11.82
C ARG A 157 6.69 -8.30 -13.24
N THR A 158 7.33 -8.88 -14.25
CA THR A 158 6.98 -8.59 -15.66
C THR A 158 5.56 -9.01 -15.99
N VAL A 159 5.16 -10.20 -15.52
CA VAL A 159 3.80 -10.72 -15.71
C VAL A 159 2.79 -9.86 -14.96
N SER A 160 3.13 -9.42 -13.74
CA SER A 160 2.29 -8.51 -12.97
C SER A 160 2.08 -7.17 -13.67
N ASP A 161 3.14 -6.52 -14.15
CA ASP A 161 3.05 -5.22 -14.85
C ASP A 161 2.20 -5.36 -16.12
N GLN A 162 2.37 -6.45 -16.85
CA GLN A 162 1.57 -6.76 -18.02
C GLN A 162 0.07 -6.90 -17.67
N CYS A 163 -0.25 -7.59 -16.57
CA CYS A 163 -1.63 -7.70 -16.12
C CYS A 163 -2.20 -6.38 -15.59
N MET A 164 -1.41 -5.56 -14.90
CA MET A 164 -1.85 -4.21 -14.50
C MET A 164 -2.22 -3.38 -15.73
N ARG A 165 -1.42 -3.44 -16.80
CA ARG A 165 -1.73 -2.76 -18.07
C ARG A 165 -3.03 -3.26 -18.68
N ASP A 166 -3.22 -4.58 -18.73
CA ASP A 166 -4.43 -5.18 -19.28
C ASP A 166 -5.69 -4.82 -18.45
N ILE A 167 -5.56 -4.70 -17.12
CA ILE A 167 -6.65 -4.25 -16.23
C ILE A 167 -7.00 -2.79 -16.48
N VAL A 168 -6.02 -1.89 -16.56
CA VAL A 168 -6.33 -0.45 -16.71
C VAL A 168 -6.87 -0.10 -18.11
N ALA A 169 -6.52 -0.87 -19.14
CA ALA A 169 -7.01 -0.66 -20.50
C ALA A 169 -8.34 -1.36 -20.80
N MET A 170 -8.54 -2.55 -20.21
CA MET A 170 -9.65 -3.50 -20.37
C MET A 170 -10.69 -3.18 -21.47
N PRO A 171 -10.34 -3.37 -22.75
CA PRO A 171 -11.24 -3.06 -23.85
C PRO A 171 -12.46 -3.98 -23.83
N ASN A 172 -13.66 -3.40 -23.95
CA ASN A 172 -14.94 -4.12 -23.93
C ASN A 172 -15.13 -5.00 -22.67
N CYS A 173 -14.57 -4.60 -21.54
CA CYS A 173 -14.65 -5.33 -20.27
C CYS A 173 -14.21 -6.80 -20.38
N LYS A 174 -13.13 -7.05 -21.13
CA LYS A 174 -12.50 -8.37 -21.23
C LYS A 174 -11.09 -8.32 -20.67
N LEU A 175 -10.83 -9.14 -19.66
CA LEU A 175 -9.48 -9.36 -19.14
C LEU A 175 -8.82 -10.55 -19.85
N ASN A 176 -7.50 -10.47 -20.06
CA ASN A 176 -6.72 -11.58 -20.58
C ASN A 176 -6.87 -12.81 -19.68
N LEU A 177 -7.10 -13.99 -20.27
CA LEU A 177 -7.25 -15.25 -19.53
C LEU A 177 -6.06 -15.53 -18.62
N GLY A 178 -4.83 -15.26 -19.08
CA GLY A 178 -3.64 -15.44 -18.25
C GLY A 178 -3.63 -14.57 -16.99
N CYS A 179 -4.23 -13.38 -17.03
CA CYS A 179 -4.38 -12.53 -15.85
C CYS A 179 -5.49 -13.01 -14.91
N MET A 180 -6.58 -13.56 -15.47
CA MET A 180 -7.62 -14.23 -14.66
C MET A 180 -7.08 -15.49 -13.98
N ASP A 181 -6.26 -16.28 -14.66
CA ASP A 181 -5.65 -17.50 -14.10
C ASP A 181 -4.74 -17.16 -12.90
N LEU A 182 -4.01 -16.04 -12.96
CA LEU A 182 -3.20 -15.57 -11.82
C LEU A 182 -4.03 -15.19 -10.60
N LEU A 183 -5.28 -14.76 -10.77
CA LEU A 183 -6.18 -14.39 -9.68
C LEU A 183 -7.01 -15.56 -9.16
N THR A 184 -7.06 -16.67 -9.89
CA THR A 184 -7.88 -17.84 -9.55
C THR A 184 -7.06 -19.11 -9.30
N THR A 185 -5.74 -19.04 -9.49
CA THR A 185 -4.84 -20.17 -9.22
C THR A 185 -4.85 -20.58 -7.76
N GLU A 186 -4.93 -21.89 -7.52
CA GLU A 186 -4.77 -22.52 -6.22
C GLU A 186 -3.29 -22.85 -5.91
N ALA A 187 -2.38 -22.57 -6.85
CA ALA A 187 -0.96 -22.82 -6.66
C ALA A 187 -0.43 -22.02 -5.45
N PRO A 188 0.47 -22.61 -4.64
CA PRO A 188 1.12 -21.88 -3.55
C PRO A 188 1.85 -20.64 -4.07
N THR A 189 1.53 -19.50 -3.47
CA THR A 189 2.16 -18.20 -3.74
C THR A 189 2.35 -17.47 -2.42
N TYR A 190 3.56 -16.95 -2.21
CA TYR A 190 4.00 -16.33 -0.96
C TYR A 190 4.65 -14.98 -1.21
N GLY A 191 4.85 -14.22 -0.14
CA GLY A 191 5.59 -12.97 -0.11
C GLY A 191 5.18 -11.98 -1.19
N TYR A 192 6.16 -11.50 -1.97
CA TYR A 192 5.92 -10.46 -2.97
C TYR A 192 5.00 -10.94 -4.11
N GLN A 193 5.05 -12.21 -4.50
CA GLN A 193 4.17 -12.73 -5.55
C GLN A 193 2.71 -12.68 -5.08
N ARG A 194 2.46 -12.93 -3.79
CA ARG A 194 1.11 -12.85 -3.20
C ARG A 194 0.62 -11.40 -3.11
N THR A 195 1.48 -10.46 -2.73
CA THR A 195 1.12 -9.03 -2.72
C THR A 195 0.78 -8.53 -4.12
N HIS A 196 1.50 -8.99 -5.15
CA HIS A 196 1.19 -8.69 -6.54
C HIS A 196 -0.18 -9.22 -6.98
N GLN A 197 -0.56 -10.46 -6.62
CA GLN A 197 -1.92 -10.98 -6.88
C GLN A 197 -3.00 -10.10 -6.22
N LEU A 198 -2.76 -9.68 -4.97
CA LEU A 198 -3.70 -8.81 -4.26
C LEU A 198 -3.80 -7.41 -4.87
N ILE A 199 -2.69 -6.81 -5.34
CA ILE A 199 -2.73 -5.51 -6.05
C ILE A 199 -3.52 -5.65 -7.36
N LEU A 200 -3.27 -6.70 -8.13
CA LEU A 200 -4.04 -6.98 -9.35
C LEU A 200 -5.53 -7.14 -9.04
N LEU A 201 -5.87 -7.88 -7.98
CA LEU A 201 -7.25 -8.05 -7.54
C LEU A 201 -7.88 -6.70 -7.14
N TYR A 202 -7.16 -5.87 -6.39
CA TYR A 202 -7.64 -4.57 -5.93
C TYR A 202 -7.88 -3.61 -7.11
N MET A 203 -6.96 -3.58 -8.08
CA MET A 203 -7.12 -2.79 -9.31
C MET A 203 -8.31 -3.29 -10.15
N LEU A 204 -8.48 -4.61 -10.24
CA LEU A 204 -9.58 -5.21 -10.98
C LEU A 204 -10.94 -4.90 -10.35
N GLU A 205 -11.06 -5.06 -9.03
CA GLU A 205 -12.28 -4.79 -8.25
C GLU A 205 -12.72 -3.32 -8.38
N HIS A 206 -11.77 -2.39 -8.43
CA HIS A 206 -12.03 -0.95 -8.58
C HIS A 206 -12.04 -0.47 -10.04
N ASN A 207 -12.10 -1.37 -11.01
CA ASN A 207 -12.32 -1.02 -12.41
C ASN A 207 -13.83 -0.98 -12.72
N GLU A 208 -14.27 -0.06 -13.58
CA GLU A 208 -15.69 0.05 -13.99
C GLU A 208 -16.21 -1.24 -14.65
N CYS A 209 -15.32 -2.04 -15.22
CA CYS A 209 -15.64 -3.31 -15.83
C CYS A 209 -15.77 -4.49 -14.85
N ALA A 210 -15.42 -4.32 -13.55
CA ALA A 210 -15.48 -5.40 -12.57
C ALA A 210 -16.84 -6.13 -12.52
N PRO A 211 -17.99 -5.42 -12.51
CA PRO A 211 -19.30 -6.07 -12.46
C PRO A 211 -19.61 -6.97 -13.67
N HIS A 212 -18.91 -6.80 -14.80
CA HIS A 212 -19.06 -7.66 -15.98
C HIS A 212 -18.29 -8.97 -15.87
N LEU A 213 -17.25 -9.02 -15.03
CA LEU A 213 -16.40 -10.19 -14.85
C LEU A 213 -16.88 -11.07 -13.70
N GLY A 214 -17.53 -10.47 -12.70
CA GLY A 214 -18.12 -11.21 -11.59
C GLY A 214 -18.84 -10.32 -10.59
N PRO A 215 -19.61 -10.91 -9.67
CA PRO A 215 -20.25 -10.17 -8.58
C PRO A 215 -19.21 -9.73 -7.53
N LEU A 216 -19.51 -8.67 -6.78
CA LEU A 216 -18.61 -8.13 -5.73
C LEU A 216 -18.14 -9.21 -4.73
N GLN A 217 -19.04 -10.13 -4.36
CA GLN A 217 -18.76 -11.22 -3.41
C GLN A 217 -17.62 -12.13 -3.86
N LEU A 218 -17.40 -12.27 -5.18
CA LEU A 218 -16.27 -13.05 -5.71
C LEU A 218 -14.94 -12.39 -5.36
N TYR A 219 -14.84 -11.07 -5.55
CA TYR A 219 -13.65 -10.29 -5.21
C TYR A 219 -13.38 -10.32 -3.70
N GLU A 220 -14.43 -10.17 -2.90
CA GLU A 220 -14.33 -10.26 -1.44
C GLU A 220 -13.83 -11.64 -0.98
N LEU A 221 -14.32 -12.73 -1.60
CA LEU A 221 -13.90 -14.09 -1.30
C LEU A 221 -12.43 -14.33 -1.68
N LEU A 222 -12.00 -13.88 -2.87
CA LEU A 222 -10.61 -13.97 -3.31
C LEU A 222 -9.69 -13.16 -2.37
N ALA A 223 -10.07 -11.92 -2.06
CA ALA A 223 -9.32 -11.06 -1.14
C ALA A 223 -9.20 -11.70 0.25
N LYS A 224 -10.29 -12.27 0.77
CA LYS A 224 -10.28 -12.99 2.06
C LYS A 224 -9.35 -14.19 2.03
N THR A 225 -9.40 -14.98 0.97
CA THR A 225 -8.56 -16.17 0.80
C THR A 225 -7.08 -15.77 0.76
N PHE A 226 -6.72 -14.79 -0.06
CA PHE A 226 -5.35 -14.31 -0.18
C PHE A 226 -4.86 -13.65 1.12
N CYS A 227 -5.68 -12.83 1.76
CA CYS A 227 -5.29 -12.17 3.01
C CYS A 227 -5.23 -13.11 4.22
N ASN A 228 -5.93 -14.26 4.20
CA ASN A 228 -5.69 -15.32 5.19
C ASN A 228 -4.28 -15.91 5.06
N GLU A 229 -3.84 -16.20 3.84
CA GLU A 229 -2.48 -16.70 3.61
C GLU A 229 -1.43 -15.64 4.02
N VAL A 230 -1.66 -14.38 3.65
CA VAL A 230 -0.78 -13.27 4.05
C VAL A 230 -0.74 -13.09 5.58
N LEU A 231 -1.86 -13.29 6.29
CA LEU A 231 -1.88 -13.19 7.75
C LEU A 231 -1.06 -14.32 8.38
N ARG A 232 -1.16 -15.53 7.84
CA ARG A 232 -0.30 -16.67 8.24
C ARG A 232 1.17 -16.35 8.01
N GLU A 233 1.52 -15.72 6.89
CA GLU A 233 2.88 -15.26 6.60
C GLU A 233 3.36 -14.18 7.57
N GLN A 234 2.55 -13.15 7.86
CA GLN A 234 2.92 -12.12 8.84
C GLN A 234 3.14 -12.70 10.24
N ASN A 235 2.31 -13.66 10.65
CA ASN A 235 2.52 -14.36 11.93
C ASN A 235 3.82 -15.16 11.93
N ALA A 236 4.17 -15.82 10.82
CA ALA A 236 5.45 -16.48 10.66
C ALA A 236 6.62 -15.49 10.77
N ILE A 237 6.57 -14.36 10.05
CA ILE A 237 7.59 -13.30 10.12
C ILE A 237 7.72 -12.74 11.55
N ARG A 238 6.58 -12.50 12.24
CA ARG A 238 6.56 -12.04 13.63
C ARG A 238 7.24 -13.02 14.57
N SER A 239 6.98 -14.31 14.40
CA SER A 239 7.61 -15.36 15.22
C SER A 239 9.14 -15.44 15.04
N LEU A 240 9.65 -14.98 13.89
CA LEU A 240 11.08 -14.85 13.62
C LEU A 240 11.69 -13.56 14.21
N GLY A 241 10.91 -12.76 14.94
CA GLY A 241 11.36 -11.51 15.56
C GLY A 241 11.40 -10.31 14.61
N LEU A 242 10.61 -10.33 13.52
CA LEU A 242 10.53 -9.24 12.52
C LEU A 242 11.91 -8.72 12.05
N PRO A 243 12.76 -9.59 11.49
CA PRO A 243 14.09 -9.20 11.06
C PRO A 243 14.00 -8.12 9.96
N LEU A 244 15.00 -7.23 9.91
CA LEU A 244 15.05 -6.10 8.97
C LEU A 244 14.74 -6.49 7.52
N LYS A 245 15.21 -7.68 7.08
CA LYS A 245 15.00 -8.20 5.73
C LYS A 245 13.54 -8.42 5.34
N TYR A 246 12.63 -8.55 6.31
CA TYR A 246 11.20 -8.78 6.07
C TYR A 246 10.31 -7.57 6.37
N ARG A 247 10.84 -6.47 6.92
CA ARG A 247 10.02 -5.28 7.25
C ARG A 247 9.37 -4.67 6.00
N ASP A 248 10.08 -4.65 4.88
CA ASP A 248 9.55 -4.17 3.58
C ASP A 248 8.34 -4.99 3.14
N LEU A 249 8.51 -6.31 3.05
CA LEU A 249 7.43 -7.23 2.70
C LEU A 249 6.26 -7.18 3.68
N TYR A 250 6.56 -7.14 4.98
CA TYR A 250 5.52 -7.06 6.01
C TYR A 250 4.69 -5.79 5.86
N LEU A 251 5.33 -4.63 5.62
CA LEU A 251 4.61 -3.39 5.35
C LEU A 251 3.78 -3.50 4.08
N GLU A 252 4.33 -4.08 3.01
CA GLU A 252 3.60 -4.28 1.75
C GLU A 252 2.35 -5.14 1.97
N GLN A 253 2.50 -6.28 2.64
CA GLN A 253 1.40 -7.15 3.06
C GLN A 253 0.34 -6.40 3.90
N ALA A 254 0.78 -5.64 4.90
CA ALA A 254 -0.11 -4.86 5.77
C ALA A 254 -0.86 -3.77 4.99
N THR A 255 -0.16 -3.10 4.07
CA THR A 255 -0.72 -2.04 3.25
C THR A 255 -1.78 -2.62 2.35
N ILE A 256 -1.46 -3.65 1.58
CA ILE A 256 -2.34 -4.22 0.54
C ILE A 256 -3.56 -4.90 1.15
N CYS A 257 -3.41 -5.76 2.16
CA CYS A 257 -4.59 -6.35 2.81
C CYS A 257 -5.39 -5.32 3.64
N GLY A 258 -4.74 -4.26 4.12
CA GLY A 258 -5.42 -3.11 4.70
C GLY A 258 -6.31 -2.37 3.70
N LEU A 259 -5.99 -2.35 2.39
CA LEU A 259 -6.84 -1.74 1.36
C LEU A 259 -8.21 -2.44 1.25
N PHE A 260 -8.25 -3.75 1.47
CA PHE A 260 -9.49 -4.54 1.49
C PHE A 260 -10.27 -4.41 2.83
N GLY A 261 -9.77 -3.60 3.76
CA GLY A 261 -10.41 -3.29 5.02
C GLY A 261 -10.11 -4.27 6.16
N TYR A 262 -9.18 -5.20 6.03
CA TYR A 262 -8.93 -6.18 7.10
C TYR A 262 -8.18 -5.56 8.28
N ASN A 263 -8.84 -5.49 9.45
CA ASN A 263 -8.30 -4.86 10.65
C ASN A 263 -7.07 -5.58 11.22
N GLU A 264 -6.89 -6.87 10.92
CA GLU A 264 -5.67 -7.63 11.26
C GLU A 264 -4.40 -6.98 10.68
N PHE A 265 -4.54 -6.21 9.60
CA PHE A 265 -3.47 -5.48 8.92
C PHE A 265 -3.52 -3.96 9.14
N LEU A 266 -4.71 -3.38 9.18
CA LEU A 266 -4.89 -1.95 9.41
C LEU A 266 -5.44 -1.70 10.82
N ASN A 267 -4.54 -1.48 11.79
CA ASN A 267 -4.88 -1.19 13.18
C ASN A 267 -3.79 -0.35 13.86
N TRP A 268 -4.11 0.22 15.02
CA TRP A 268 -3.19 1.08 15.77
C TRP A 268 -1.90 0.38 16.21
N HIS A 269 -1.92 -0.93 16.45
CA HIS A 269 -0.71 -1.68 16.79
C HIS A 269 0.28 -1.69 15.62
N ASN A 270 -0.18 -2.01 14.42
CA ASN A 270 0.65 -1.95 13.21
C ASN A 270 1.07 -0.50 12.88
N VAL A 271 0.23 0.50 13.14
CA VAL A 271 0.63 1.92 12.97
C VAL A 271 1.83 2.27 13.86
N VAL A 272 1.79 1.90 15.14
CA VAL A 272 2.89 2.15 16.08
C VAL A 272 4.15 1.38 15.68
N GLU A 273 3.99 0.11 15.31
CA GLU A 273 5.09 -0.76 14.88
C GLU A 273 5.80 -0.19 13.63
N VAL A 274 5.04 0.13 12.58
CA VAL A 274 5.58 0.70 11.35
C VAL A 274 6.24 2.05 11.62
N SER A 275 5.64 2.89 12.47
CA SER A 275 6.21 4.19 12.85
C SER A 275 7.58 4.06 13.51
N SER A 276 7.77 3.05 14.36
CA SER A 276 9.05 2.82 15.04
C SER A 276 10.21 2.55 14.07
N TRP A 277 9.92 1.94 12.91
CA TRP A 277 10.93 1.66 11.89
C TRP A 277 11.43 2.93 11.20
N PHE A 278 10.57 3.94 11.06
CA PHE A 278 10.96 5.23 10.50
C PHE A 278 11.84 6.04 11.46
N ASP A 279 11.59 5.92 12.76
CA ASP A 279 12.44 6.53 13.77
C ASP A 279 13.83 5.90 13.77
N GLU A 280 13.91 4.57 13.71
CA GLU A 280 15.17 3.83 13.55
C GLU A 280 15.89 4.19 12.23
N ALA A 281 15.19 4.22 11.10
CA ALA A 281 15.77 4.54 9.80
C ALA A 281 16.31 5.97 9.73
N ARG A 282 15.61 6.94 10.33
CA ARG A 282 16.07 8.33 10.42
C ARG A 282 17.37 8.45 11.21
N THR A 283 17.55 7.67 12.27
CA THR A 283 18.80 7.68 13.05
C THR A 283 19.97 6.96 12.36
N SER A 284 19.68 6.00 11.47
CA SER A 284 20.69 5.15 10.82
C SER A 284 21.09 5.60 9.41
N GLN A 285 20.49 6.66 8.86
CA GLN A 285 20.70 7.16 7.48
C GLN A 285 20.42 6.14 6.35
N ILE A 286 19.82 4.99 6.67
CA ILE A 286 19.39 4.00 5.68
C ILE A 286 17.96 4.38 5.24
N SER A 287 17.86 5.25 4.24
CA SER A 287 16.57 5.57 3.61
C SER A 287 16.20 4.50 2.59
N ASN A 288 15.21 3.65 2.92
CA ASN A 288 14.60 2.75 1.95
C ASN A 288 13.42 3.46 1.28
N ARG A 289 13.62 3.99 0.07
CA ARG A 289 12.60 4.75 -0.67
C ARG A 289 11.29 3.98 -0.86
N HIS A 290 11.38 2.68 -1.16
CA HIS A 290 10.20 1.83 -1.37
C HIS A 290 9.35 1.72 -0.10
N LEU A 291 9.99 1.60 1.06
CA LEU A 291 9.32 1.56 2.35
C LEU A 291 8.61 2.90 2.66
N ASN A 292 9.17 4.04 2.25
CA ASN A 292 8.51 5.35 2.37
C ASN A 292 7.23 5.42 1.49
N ASP A 293 7.31 4.95 0.24
CA ASP A 293 6.19 4.97 -0.71
C ASP A 293 5.02 4.11 -0.20
N LEU A 294 5.31 2.91 0.30
CA LEU A 294 4.30 2.04 0.90
C LEU A 294 3.69 2.63 2.17
N ALA A 295 4.52 3.19 3.05
CA ALA A 295 4.02 3.78 4.30
C ALA A 295 3.12 4.99 4.05
N LEU A 296 3.34 5.75 2.97
CA LEU A 296 2.44 6.84 2.61
C LEU A 296 1.03 6.31 2.38
N VAL A 297 0.89 5.25 1.59
CA VAL A 297 -0.41 4.60 1.34
C VAL A 297 -0.99 4.02 2.62
N PHE A 298 -0.18 3.32 3.42
CA PHE A 298 -0.59 2.74 4.68
C PHE A 298 -1.15 3.79 5.66
N TYR A 299 -0.43 4.90 5.89
CA TYR A 299 -0.87 5.95 6.79
C TYR A 299 -2.08 6.72 6.25
N ILE A 300 -2.17 6.96 4.94
CA ILE A 300 -3.38 7.53 4.34
C ILE A 300 -4.57 6.60 4.61
N ASN A 301 -4.42 5.30 4.38
CA ASN A 301 -5.51 4.36 4.63
C ASN A 301 -5.91 4.32 6.12
N ALA A 302 -4.92 4.32 7.02
CA ALA A 302 -5.15 4.41 8.45
C ALA A 302 -5.89 5.69 8.85
N LEU A 303 -5.51 6.85 8.30
CA LEU A 303 -6.17 8.13 8.55
C LEU A 303 -7.65 8.11 8.14
N LEU A 304 -7.99 7.36 7.09
CA LEU A 304 -9.34 7.31 6.53
C LEU A 304 -10.24 6.28 7.20
N LEU A 305 -9.68 5.26 7.85
CA LEU A 305 -10.40 4.10 8.36
C LEU A 305 -10.30 3.87 9.87
N LEU A 306 -9.28 4.42 10.55
CA LEU A 306 -9.13 4.30 12.00
C LEU A 306 -9.68 5.55 12.68
N ASP A 307 -10.57 5.34 13.65
CA ASP A 307 -11.09 6.37 14.56
C ASP A 307 -10.16 6.61 15.76
#